data_AF-A0AAD3VRA6-F1
#
_entry.id   AF-A0AAD3VRA6-F1
#
_cell.length_a   1.000
_cell.length_b   1.000
_cell.length_c   1.000
_cell.angle_alpha   90.00
_cell.angle_beta   90.00
_cell.angle_gamma   90.00
#
_symmetry.space_group_name_H-M   'P 1'
#
loop_
_entity.id
_entity.type
_entity.pdbx_description
1 polymer ?
#
loop_
_entity_poly.entity_id
_entity_poly.type
_entity_poly.pdbx_seq_one_letter_code
_entity_poly.pdbx_strand_id
1 'polypeptide(L)'
;MSGGFVRRLRLRLVWGLRPGLSALLVLGFIGGALLGSVSGDLSVFIAEPEAEPKPEPVPDPGPESGWEFGAGAGERYDPKSVAREAEAACLEMLNERMEALVTGDTRGLKDNHKLSSDSGYWAWEREVLRNQYFRKWAEERGVTITAAEATFEIDSTIVDDATTVWIELTELARYEYTYDGEDKSHRFGSRSLHVVQMVKENGQWLMRLHWYVDPLGQGSYSPAEGIAGPLNITPAEGRIPAEGESSGGHAEGGSPAEGRTPAEFDRDAALKYAIKYSGVRVFPGVERYNRAYRVYSFAGGDCANFVSQVLNAGGLEQGYGWHYTSEGSTAWVRSESLMWFLLSSGAGKLLYKGKFAGAVTPTEEFPLGPVAALEPGDIIGYEDGGELHHVAVVVGKDPKGYVTIGSHTSDRLFFPWDLGWDKDTVFWLVKITY
;
A
#
# COMPACT_ATOMS: atom_id res chain seq x y z
N MET A 1 -43.12 -2.27 -32.51
CA MET A 1 -42.75 -1.24 -31.53
C MET A 1 -42.19 -2.00 -30.33
N SER A 2 -40.97 -1.86 -29.84
CA SER A 2 -39.86 -0.94 -30.04
C SER A 2 -38.57 -1.73 -29.77
N GLY A 3 -37.54 -1.54 -30.61
CA GLY A 3 -36.20 -2.07 -30.36
C GLY A 3 -35.44 -1.09 -29.45
N GLY A 4 -34.96 -1.57 -28.31
CA GLY A 4 -34.12 -0.81 -27.39
C GLY A 4 -32.66 -0.83 -27.83
N PHE A 5 -32.19 0.27 -28.38
CA PHE A 5 -30.80 0.47 -28.79
C PHE A 5 -29.96 0.86 -27.56
N VAL A 6 -29.18 -0.08 -27.02
CA VAL A 6 -28.20 0.20 -25.95
C VAL A 6 -26.99 0.91 -26.57
N ARG A 7 -26.94 2.25 -26.46
CA ARG A 7 -25.74 3.01 -26.79
C ARG A 7 -24.65 2.71 -25.76
N ARG A 8 -23.60 1.99 -26.18
CA ARG A 8 -22.31 1.93 -25.47
C ARG A 8 -21.73 3.34 -25.39
N LEU A 9 -21.67 3.91 -24.20
CA LEU A 9 -20.88 5.11 -23.93
C LEU A 9 -19.40 4.70 -23.94
N ARG A 10 -18.69 4.98 -25.03
CA ARG A 10 -17.22 4.99 -25.02
C ARG A 10 -16.79 6.32 -24.42
N LEU A 11 -16.28 6.32 -23.19
CA LEU A 11 -15.51 7.45 -22.69
C LEU A 11 -14.22 7.56 -23.51
N ARG A 12 -14.15 8.56 -24.39
CA ARG A 12 -12.87 9.07 -24.90
C ARG A 12 -12.26 9.90 -23.76
N LEU A 13 -11.06 9.53 -23.31
CA LEU A 13 -10.24 10.42 -22.48
C LEU A 13 -10.04 11.72 -23.26
N VAL A 14 -10.57 12.82 -22.72
CA VAL A 14 -10.37 14.16 -23.26
C VAL A 14 -8.98 14.62 -22.81
N TRP A 15 -8.05 14.66 -23.77
CA TRP A 15 -6.76 15.34 -23.60
C TRP A 15 -7.02 16.85 -23.56
N GLY A 16 -7.18 17.41 -22.35
CA GLY A 16 -7.44 18.84 -22.20
C GLY A 16 -7.68 19.36 -20.78
N LEU A 17 -7.51 18.53 -19.73
CA LEU A 17 -7.56 19.02 -18.36
C LEU A 17 -6.20 19.61 -17.96
N ARG A 18 -6.21 20.71 -17.18
CA ARG A 18 -4.99 21.23 -16.55
C ARG A 18 -4.36 20.12 -15.69
N PRO A 19 -3.04 19.88 -15.74
CA PRO A 19 -2.41 18.70 -15.13
C PRO A 19 -2.69 18.50 -13.63
N GLY A 20 -2.82 19.60 -12.86
CA GLY A 20 -3.21 19.53 -11.44
C GLY A 20 -4.61 18.93 -11.20
N LEU A 21 -5.54 19.03 -12.16
CA LEU A 21 -6.83 18.34 -12.09
C LEU A 21 -6.71 16.83 -12.33
N SER A 22 -5.70 16.37 -13.06
CA SER A 22 -5.46 14.93 -13.26
C SER A 22 -4.94 14.28 -11.98
N ALA A 23 -4.05 14.94 -11.24
CA ALA A 23 -3.62 14.51 -9.90
C ALA A 23 -4.77 14.55 -8.88
N LEU A 24 -5.61 15.59 -8.91
CA LEU A 24 -6.84 15.68 -8.10
C LEU A 24 -7.92 14.65 -8.48
N LEU A 25 -8.03 14.26 -9.75
CA LEU A 25 -8.94 13.19 -10.19
C LEU A 25 -8.46 11.83 -9.71
N VAL A 26 -7.14 11.57 -9.71
CA VAL A 26 -6.56 10.39 -9.06
C VAL A 26 -6.89 10.39 -7.56
N LEU A 27 -6.75 11.54 -6.88
CA LEU A 27 -7.13 11.69 -5.46
C LEU A 27 -8.64 11.52 -5.20
N GLY A 28 -9.51 12.00 -6.10
CA GLY A 28 -10.96 11.91 -5.99
C GLY A 28 -11.52 10.50 -6.18
N PHE A 29 -10.91 9.67 -7.03
CA PHE A 29 -11.27 8.25 -7.14
C PHE A 29 -10.79 7.42 -5.94
N ILE A 30 -9.71 7.84 -5.27
CA ILE A 30 -9.16 7.14 -4.09
C ILE A 30 -9.95 7.47 -2.82
N GLY A 31 -10.39 8.72 -2.63
CA GLY A 31 -11.23 9.09 -1.48
C GLY A 31 -12.61 8.44 -1.48
N GLY A 32 -13.20 8.19 -2.66
CA GLY A 32 -14.51 7.53 -2.79
C GLY A 32 -14.50 6.02 -2.55
N ALA A 33 -13.33 5.37 -2.59
CA ALA A 33 -13.20 3.93 -2.34
C ALA A 33 -12.86 3.59 -0.87
N LEU A 34 -12.50 4.59 -0.06
CA LEU A 34 -12.16 4.44 1.37
C LEU A 34 -13.22 5.02 2.32
N LEU A 35 -14.21 5.75 1.80
CA LEU A 35 -15.41 6.12 2.56
C LEU A 35 -16.50 5.08 2.32
N GLY A 36 -16.45 4.01 3.11
CA GLY A 36 -17.58 3.12 3.31
C GLY A 36 -18.84 3.91 3.69
N SER A 37 -19.97 3.43 3.19
CA SER A 37 -21.29 4.04 3.27
C SER A 37 -21.64 4.66 4.63
N VAL A 38 -21.68 5.98 4.71
CA VAL A 38 -22.55 6.66 5.68
C VAL A 38 -23.96 6.59 5.13
N SER A 39 -24.70 5.54 5.50
CA SER A 39 -26.15 5.53 5.40
C SER A 39 -26.71 6.48 6.46
N GLY A 40 -26.81 7.75 6.10
CA GLY A 40 -27.51 8.79 6.84
C GLY A 40 -27.90 9.88 5.85
N ASP A 41 -29.20 10.12 5.69
CA ASP A 41 -29.79 11.06 4.74
C ASP A 41 -29.11 12.44 4.79
N LEU A 42 -28.13 12.68 3.91
CA LEU A 42 -27.79 14.02 3.47
C LEU A 42 -28.69 14.32 2.26
N SER A 43 -29.83 14.93 2.54
CA SER A 43 -30.66 15.56 1.52
C SER A 43 -29.91 16.79 0.98
N VAL A 44 -29.10 16.56 -0.05
CA VAL A 44 -28.57 17.64 -0.89
C VAL A 44 -29.75 18.16 -1.71
N PHE A 45 -30.23 19.36 -1.36
CA PHE A 45 -31.18 20.10 -2.19
C PHE A 45 -30.50 20.41 -3.53
N ILE A 46 -30.81 19.60 -4.54
CA ILE A 46 -30.53 19.92 -5.94
C ILE A 46 -31.55 20.97 -6.34
N ALA A 47 -31.11 22.22 -6.48
CA ALA A 47 -31.89 23.23 -7.18
C ALA A 47 -32.08 22.78 -8.63
N GLU A 48 -33.33 22.75 -9.10
CA GLU A 48 -33.66 22.47 -10.49
C GLU A 48 -32.98 23.49 -11.44
N PRO A 49 -32.52 23.07 -12.63
CA PRO A 49 -31.90 23.97 -13.57
C PRO A 49 -32.96 24.91 -14.19
N GLU A 50 -32.78 26.22 -13.99
CA GLU A 50 -33.51 27.23 -14.78
C GLU A 50 -33.17 27.09 -16.27
N ALA A 51 -34.19 27.24 -17.11
CA ALA A 51 -34.11 27.10 -18.56
C ALA A 51 -33.14 28.13 -19.19
N GLU A 52 -32.27 27.67 -20.09
CA GLU A 52 -31.31 28.50 -20.83
C GLU A 52 -32.02 29.63 -21.60
N PRO A 53 -31.57 30.90 -21.49
CA PRO A 53 -32.06 31.97 -22.34
C PRO A 53 -31.52 31.80 -23.77
N LYS A 54 -32.40 32.06 -24.76
CA LYS A 54 -32.08 32.00 -26.19
C LYS A 54 -30.94 32.97 -26.55
N PRO A 55 -30.05 32.61 -27.50
CA PRO A 55 -28.95 33.48 -27.91
C PRO A 55 -29.46 34.68 -28.70
N GLU A 56 -29.07 35.88 -28.29
CA GLU A 56 -29.20 37.10 -29.09
C GLU A 56 -28.15 37.14 -30.23
N PRO A 57 -28.45 37.79 -31.37
CA PRO A 57 -27.51 37.88 -32.48
C PRO A 57 -26.32 38.79 -32.15
N VAL A 58 -25.12 38.30 -32.43
CA VAL A 58 -23.85 39.02 -32.27
C VAL A 58 -23.76 40.17 -33.29
N PRO A 59 -23.44 41.42 -32.87
CA PRO A 59 -23.20 42.51 -33.81
C PRO A 59 -21.82 42.37 -34.48
N ASP A 60 -21.75 42.78 -35.74
CA ASP A 60 -20.58 42.77 -36.63
C ASP A 60 -19.38 43.53 -36.02
N PRO A 61 -18.15 42.97 -35.99
CA PRO A 61 -17.02 43.65 -35.38
C PRO A 61 -16.52 44.78 -36.31
N GLY A 62 -16.68 46.03 -35.84
CA GLY A 62 -15.97 47.19 -36.38
C GLY A 62 -14.45 47.12 -36.16
N PRO A 63 -13.66 47.98 -36.83
CA PRO A 63 -12.22 47.78 -36.98
C PRO A 63 -11.45 47.98 -35.68
N GLU A 64 -10.40 47.18 -35.56
CA GLU A 64 -9.48 47.01 -34.43
C GLU A 64 -9.02 48.32 -33.79
N SER A 65 -9.33 48.50 -32.50
CA SER A 65 -8.58 49.40 -31.62
C SER A 65 -7.63 48.58 -30.77
N GLY A 66 -6.34 48.93 -30.84
CA GLY A 66 -5.26 48.22 -30.17
C GLY A 66 -5.44 48.20 -28.66
N TRP A 67 -5.44 46.99 -28.10
CA TRP A 67 -5.26 46.75 -26.68
C TRP A 67 -3.79 46.36 -26.48
N GLU A 68 -3.00 47.30 -25.97
CA GLU A 68 -1.66 47.02 -25.47
C GLU A 68 -1.78 46.08 -24.26
N PHE A 69 -1.26 44.85 -24.40
CA PHE A 69 -1.00 44.00 -23.26
C PHE A 69 0.12 44.64 -22.44
N GLY A 70 -0.22 45.15 -21.26
CA GLY A 70 0.76 45.45 -20.22
C GLY A 70 1.57 44.19 -19.92
N ALA A 71 2.80 44.15 -20.39
CA ALA A 71 3.77 43.13 -20.03
C ALA A 71 4.11 43.31 -18.54
N GLY A 72 3.39 42.61 -17.67
CA GLY A 72 3.87 42.34 -16.31
C GLY A 72 5.18 41.58 -16.44
N ALA A 73 6.28 42.17 -16.00
CA ALA A 73 7.58 41.54 -15.92
C ALA A 73 7.54 40.42 -14.86
N GLY A 74 7.03 39.25 -15.25
CA GLY A 74 7.27 38.02 -14.51
C GLY A 74 8.76 37.72 -14.56
N GLU A 75 9.40 37.54 -13.40
CA GLU A 75 10.77 37.05 -13.35
C GLU A 75 10.90 35.80 -14.22
N ARG A 76 11.78 35.88 -15.22
CA ARG A 76 12.04 34.77 -16.13
C ARG A 76 12.85 33.73 -15.35
N TYR A 77 12.21 32.69 -14.85
CA TYR A 77 12.85 31.57 -14.15
C TYR A 77 13.22 30.44 -15.12
N ASP A 78 14.20 29.61 -14.76
CA ASP A 78 14.48 28.34 -15.46
C ASP A 78 13.73 27.19 -14.77
N PRO A 79 12.71 26.59 -15.41
CA PRO A 79 11.96 25.49 -14.82
C PRO A 79 12.84 24.30 -14.42
N LYS A 80 13.95 24.04 -15.12
CA LYS A 80 14.84 22.92 -14.77
C LYS A 80 15.61 23.18 -13.48
N SER A 81 16.03 24.43 -13.24
CA SER A 81 16.66 24.82 -11.98
C SER A 81 15.67 24.71 -10.82
N VAL A 82 14.45 25.23 -11.01
CA VAL A 82 13.38 25.18 -10.01
C VAL A 82 13.03 23.73 -9.63
N ALA A 83 12.88 22.86 -10.63
CA ALA A 83 12.66 21.42 -10.42
C ALA A 83 13.76 20.79 -9.56
N ARG A 84 15.04 21.01 -9.92
CA ARG A 84 16.19 20.44 -9.18
C ARG A 84 16.27 20.93 -7.74
N GLU A 85 16.01 22.21 -7.50
CA GLU A 85 15.98 22.76 -6.14
C GLU A 85 14.85 22.15 -5.31
N ALA A 86 13.64 22.05 -5.87
CA ALA A 86 12.49 21.47 -5.19
C ALA A 86 12.66 19.96 -4.94
N GLU A 87 13.20 19.22 -5.92
CA GLU A 87 13.55 17.79 -5.77
C GLU A 87 14.57 17.58 -4.66
N ALA A 88 15.67 18.34 -4.67
CA ALA A 88 16.70 18.22 -3.63
C ALA A 88 16.13 18.48 -2.23
N ALA A 89 15.35 19.56 -2.07
CA ALA A 89 14.71 19.88 -0.79
C ALA A 89 13.70 18.79 -0.37
N CYS A 90 12.87 18.31 -1.30
CA CYS A 90 11.91 17.23 -1.03
C CYS A 90 12.62 15.97 -0.53
N LEU A 91 13.69 15.55 -1.20
CA LEU A 91 14.45 14.35 -0.82
C LEU A 91 15.15 14.51 0.54
N GLU A 92 15.67 15.70 0.86
CA GLU A 92 16.24 16.00 2.19
C GLU A 92 15.18 15.81 3.29
N MET A 93 14.03 16.45 3.13
CA MET A 93 12.90 16.35 4.06
C MET A 93 12.38 14.91 4.22
N LEU A 94 12.35 14.14 3.12
CA LEU A 94 11.96 12.74 3.16
C LEU A 94 13.00 11.83 3.84
N ASN A 95 14.28 12.20 3.84
CA ASN A 95 15.30 11.50 4.62
C ASN A 95 15.19 11.83 6.12
N GLU A 96 14.95 13.09 6.48
CA GLU A 96 14.78 13.50 7.89
C GLU A 96 13.64 12.74 8.59
N ARG A 97 12.51 12.52 7.89
CA ARG A 97 11.41 11.72 8.47
C ARG A 97 11.78 10.25 8.68
N MET A 98 12.69 9.69 7.87
CA MET A 98 13.16 8.32 8.05
C MET A 98 14.07 8.23 9.28
N GLU A 99 14.95 9.21 9.48
CA GLU A 99 15.76 9.32 10.69
C GLU A 99 14.88 9.46 11.94
N ALA A 100 13.82 10.26 11.86
CA ALA A 100 12.87 10.42 12.95
C ALA A 100 12.27 9.08 13.40
N LEU A 101 11.98 8.13 12.49
CA LEU A 101 11.45 6.80 12.87
C LEU A 101 12.37 6.03 13.83
N VAL A 102 13.69 6.22 13.71
CA VAL A 102 14.68 5.59 14.57
C VAL A 102 14.84 6.39 15.86
N THR A 103 15.08 7.70 15.76
CA THR A 103 15.40 8.56 16.91
C THR A 103 14.19 8.86 17.79
N GLY A 104 13.00 8.85 17.21
CA GLY A 104 11.75 9.34 17.81
C GLY A 104 11.66 10.87 17.91
N ASP A 105 12.63 11.61 17.38
CA ASP A 105 12.60 13.07 17.40
C ASP A 105 11.86 13.62 16.19
N THR A 106 10.64 14.10 16.40
CA THR A 106 9.79 14.69 15.35
C THR A 106 9.75 16.22 15.40
N ARG A 107 10.47 16.86 16.33
CA ARG A 107 10.35 18.31 16.60
C ARG A 107 10.73 19.16 15.40
N GLY A 108 11.73 18.74 14.64
CA GLY A 108 12.22 19.43 13.45
C GLY A 108 11.35 19.24 12.21
N LEU A 109 10.56 18.16 12.13
CA LEU A 109 9.79 17.83 10.92
C LEU A 109 8.76 18.90 10.55
N LYS A 110 8.27 19.67 11.53
CA LYS A 110 7.31 20.76 11.30
C LYS A 110 7.89 21.87 10.42
N ASP A 111 9.20 22.07 10.46
CA ASP A 111 9.89 23.15 9.74
C ASP A 111 9.96 22.86 8.23
N ASN A 112 9.74 21.60 7.84
CA ASN A 112 9.66 21.15 6.45
C ASN A 112 8.29 21.39 5.80
N HIS A 113 7.28 21.83 6.56
CA HIS A 113 5.89 21.86 6.13
C HIS A 113 5.29 23.27 6.11
N LYS A 114 4.39 23.52 5.16
CA LYS A 114 3.60 24.75 5.13
C LYS A 114 2.42 24.67 6.10
N LEU A 115 2.72 24.89 7.39
CA LEU A 115 1.75 24.78 8.49
C LEU A 115 0.58 25.78 8.41
N SER A 116 0.73 26.86 7.66
CA SER A 116 -0.35 27.82 7.41
C SER A 116 -1.43 27.29 6.45
N SER A 117 -1.28 26.08 5.93
CA SER A 117 -2.25 25.42 5.06
C SER A 117 -2.68 24.09 5.68
N ASP A 118 -3.97 23.76 5.61
CA ASP A 118 -4.52 22.54 6.21
C ASP A 118 -3.79 21.28 5.71
N SER A 119 -3.55 21.19 4.40
CA SER A 119 -2.83 20.06 3.80
C SER A 119 -1.39 19.93 4.28
N GLY A 120 -0.70 21.06 4.53
CA GLY A 120 0.67 21.05 5.04
C GLY A 120 0.70 20.69 6.52
N TYR A 121 -0.27 21.18 7.30
CA TYR A 121 -0.46 20.80 8.69
C TYR A 121 -0.74 19.29 8.83
N TRP A 122 -1.67 18.75 8.03
CA TRP A 122 -2.00 17.32 8.06
C TRP A 122 -0.84 16.43 7.61
N ALA A 123 -0.06 16.86 6.61
CA ALA A 123 1.14 16.14 6.20
C ALA A 123 2.16 16.02 7.35
N TRP A 124 2.41 17.12 8.06
CA TRP A 124 3.28 17.10 9.24
C TRP A 124 2.71 16.25 10.38
N GLU A 125 1.43 16.48 10.73
CA GLU A 125 0.76 15.76 11.82
C GLU A 125 0.78 14.25 11.57
N ARG A 126 0.59 13.83 10.32
CA ARG A 126 0.70 12.43 9.92
C ARG A 126 2.07 11.84 10.17
N GLU A 127 3.17 12.56 9.91
CA GLU A 127 4.52 12.05 10.22
C GLU A 127 4.75 11.91 11.73
N VAL A 128 4.18 12.81 12.55
CA VAL A 128 4.20 12.69 14.01
C VAL A 128 3.44 11.44 14.46
N LEU A 129 2.23 11.23 13.95
CA LEU A 129 1.39 10.09 14.29
C LEU A 129 2.01 8.76 13.81
N ARG A 130 2.59 8.75 12.60
CA ARG A 130 3.33 7.61 12.06
C ARG A 130 4.49 7.20 12.96
N ASN A 131 5.24 8.19 13.46
CA ASN A 131 6.32 7.96 14.41
C ASN A 131 5.82 7.36 15.73
N GLN A 132 4.79 7.96 16.31
CA GLN A 132 4.17 7.49 17.55
C GLN A 132 3.67 6.05 17.42
N TYR A 133 2.97 5.75 16.33
CA TYR A 133 2.48 4.40 16.04
C TYR A 133 3.63 3.40 15.94
N PHE A 134 4.63 3.67 15.11
CA PHE A 134 5.72 2.71 14.86
C PHE A 134 6.54 2.43 16.12
N ARG A 135 6.79 3.48 16.93
CA ARG A 135 7.47 3.34 18.22
C ARG A 135 6.64 2.59 19.24
N LYS A 136 5.33 2.85 19.31
CA LYS A 136 4.44 2.12 20.21
C LYS A 136 4.35 0.66 19.80
N TRP A 137 4.30 0.36 18.50
CA TRP A 137 4.33 -1.00 18.01
C TRP A 137 5.63 -1.70 18.45
N ALA A 138 6.77 -1.02 18.30
CA ALA A 138 8.07 -1.56 18.71
C ALA A 138 8.11 -1.86 20.23
N GLU A 139 7.64 -0.91 21.06
CA GLU A 139 7.51 -1.07 22.52
C GLU A 139 6.64 -2.28 22.88
N GLU A 140 5.45 -2.40 22.28
CA GLU A 140 4.49 -3.47 22.55
C GLU A 140 4.95 -4.84 22.00
N ARG A 141 6.01 -4.88 21.19
CA ARG A 141 6.63 -6.12 20.70
C ARG A 141 7.97 -6.43 21.39
N GLY A 142 8.43 -5.57 22.30
CA GLY A 142 9.73 -5.73 22.97
C GLY A 142 10.90 -5.69 21.99
N VAL A 143 10.81 -4.82 20.98
CA VAL A 143 11.84 -4.63 19.97
C VAL A 143 12.29 -3.17 19.92
N THR A 144 13.56 -2.98 19.58
CA THR A 144 14.15 -1.68 19.32
C THR A 144 14.38 -1.53 17.82
N ILE A 145 13.81 -0.48 17.21
CA ILE A 145 14.09 -0.12 15.81
C ILE A 145 15.53 0.40 15.72
N THR A 146 16.36 -0.26 14.91
CA THR A 146 17.78 0.06 14.75
C THR A 146 18.11 0.76 13.44
N ALA A 147 17.27 0.60 12.42
CA ALA A 147 17.43 1.30 11.15
C ALA A 147 16.08 1.56 10.46
N ALA A 148 16.02 2.69 9.76
CA ALA A 148 14.96 3.02 8.81
C ALA A 148 15.61 3.85 7.69
N GLU A 149 15.76 3.25 6.52
CA GLU A 149 16.47 3.82 5.37
C GLU A 149 15.57 3.76 4.14
N ALA A 150 15.67 4.75 3.25
CA ALA A 150 14.93 4.74 2.01
C ALA A 150 15.79 5.18 0.82
N THR A 151 15.51 4.59 -0.34
CA THR A 151 15.91 5.13 -1.63
C THR A 151 14.67 5.70 -2.31
N PHE A 152 14.81 6.87 -2.94
CA PHE A 152 13.73 7.55 -3.63
C PHE A 152 14.00 7.57 -5.14
N GLU A 153 13.04 7.11 -5.93
CA GLU A 153 13.06 7.21 -7.39
C GLU A 153 12.07 8.30 -7.80
N ILE A 154 12.54 9.42 -8.35
CA ILE A 154 11.66 10.47 -8.89
C ILE A 154 11.01 9.93 -10.17
N ASP A 155 9.69 9.78 -10.13
CA ASP A 155 8.88 9.26 -11.24
C ASP A 155 8.45 10.39 -12.18
N SER A 156 8.07 11.56 -11.64
CA SER A 156 7.73 12.74 -12.42
C SER A 156 7.89 14.04 -11.62
N THR A 157 8.19 15.14 -12.33
CA THR A 157 8.27 16.49 -11.74
C THR A 157 7.57 17.49 -12.66
N ILE A 158 6.64 18.27 -12.11
CA ILE A 158 5.87 19.28 -12.82
C ILE A 158 6.07 20.63 -12.13
N VAL A 159 6.66 21.58 -12.83
CA VAL A 159 6.84 22.95 -12.35
C VAL A 159 5.66 23.80 -12.79
N ASP A 160 4.83 24.22 -11.85
CA ASP A 160 3.69 25.11 -12.12
C ASP A 160 4.17 26.56 -12.29
N ASP A 161 5.05 27.01 -11.39
CA ASP A 161 5.69 28.31 -11.41
C ASP A 161 7.04 28.30 -10.65
N ALA A 162 7.72 29.45 -10.54
CA ALA A 162 9.00 29.58 -9.83
C ALA A 162 8.98 29.15 -8.36
N THR A 163 7.78 29.02 -7.78
CA THR A 163 7.51 28.78 -6.36
C THR A 163 6.65 27.56 -6.10
N THR A 164 6.17 26.84 -7.11
CA THR A 164 5.27 25.69 -6.94
C THR A 164 5.68 24.53 -7.84
N VAL A 165 5.95 23.36 -7.24
CA VAL A 165 6.39 22.14 -7.94
C VAL A 165 5.64 20.93 -7.40
N TRP A 166 5.16 20.06 -8.30
CA TRP A 166 4.63 18.74 -7.97
C TRP A 166 5.67 17.68 -8.27
N ILE A 167 5.83 16.73 -7.36
CA ILE A 167 6.78 15.63 -7.46
C ILE A 167 6.03 14.33 -7.18
N GLU A 168 6.10 13.41 -8.12
CA GLU A 168 5.69 12.02 -7.93
C GLU A 168 6.96 11.18 -7.77
N LEU A 169 6.97 10.31 -6.77
CA LEU A 169 8.14 9.46 -6.50
C LEU A 169 7.76 8.13 -5.88
N THR A 170 8.65 7.16 -6.08
CA THR A 170 8.60 5.85 -5.45
C THR A 170 9.60 5.83 -4.29
N GLU A 171 9.11 5.53 -3.08
CA GLU A 171 9.94 5.20 -1.92
C GLU A 171 10.19 3.69 -1.87
N LEU A 172 11.44 3.30 -1.69
CA LEU A 172 11.88 1.95 -1.39
C LEU A 172 12.54 1.95 -0.01
N ALA A 173 11.78 1.55 1.01
CA ALA A 173 12.21 1.61 2.40
C ALA A 173 12.65 0.24 2.93
N ARG A 174 13.71 0.25 3.76
CA ARG A 174 14.19 -0.88 4.55
C ARG A 174 14.20 -0.48 6.02
N TYR A 175 13.72 -1.37 6.86
CA TYR A 175 13.68 -1.23 8.30
C TYR A 175 14.42 -2.39 8.95
N GLU A 176 14.98 -2.15 10.12
CA GLU A 176 15.59 -3.18 10.96
C GLU A 176 15.18 -2.97 12.42
N TYR A 177 14.87 -4.06 13.12
CA TYR A 177 14.73 -4.06 14.57
C TYR A 177 15.55 -5.18 15.21
N THR A 178 15.82 -5.02 16.49
CA THR A 178 16.44 -6.04 17.36
C THR A 178 15.53 -6.34 18.52
N TYR A 179 15.56 -7.57 19.02
CA TYR A 179 14.88 -7.91 20.28
C TYR A 179 15.64 -7.37 21.48
N ASP A 180 14.92 -6.78 22.42
CA ASP A 180 15.55 -6.15 23.59
C ASP A 180 16.35 -7.17 24.41
N GLY A 181 17.65 -6.92 24.56
CA GLY A 181 18.56 -7.80 25.29
C GLY A 181 19.04 -9.05 24.54
N GLU A 182 18.73 -9.19 23.24
CA GLU A 182 19.18 -10.31 22.39
C GLU A 182 19.96 -9.82 21.15
N ASP A 183 20.93 -10.61 20.69
CA ASP A 183 21.63 -10.38 19.40
C ASP A 183 20.87 -11.04 18.25
N LYS A 184 19.59 -10.68 18.11
CA LYS A 184 18.70 -11.17 17.05
C LYS A 184 18.03 -9.98 16.39
N SER A 185 18.33 -9.77 15.12
CA SER A 185 17.71 -8.71 14.31
C SER A 185 16.83 -9.27 13.21
N HIS A 186 15.87 -8.47 12.77
CA HIS A 186 15.00 -8.77 11.65
C HIS A 186 14.93 -7.57 10.71
N ARG A 187 15.05 -7.85 9.41
CA ARG A 187 14.95 -6.85 8.35
C ARG A 187 13.66 -7.05 7.57
N PHE A 188 13.01 -5.94 7.29
CA PHE A 188 11.79 -5.90 6.49
C PHE A 188 11.74 -4.63 5.65
N GLY A 189 10.86 -4.56 4.67
CA GLY A 189 10.86 -3.42 3.76
C GLY A 189 9.52 -3.19 3.09
N SER A 190 9.43 -2.02 2.48
CA SER A 190 8.24 -1.60 1.76
C SER A 190 8.54 -0.82 0.50
N ARG A 191 7.52 -0.74 -0.37
CA ARG A 191 7.47 0.22 -1.46
C ARG A 191 6.17 1.04 -1.39
N SER A 192 6.29 2.35 -1.52
CA SER A 192 5.15 3.26 -1.55
C SER A 192 5.29 4.30 -2.65
N LEU A 193 4.15 4.77 -3.17
CA LEU A 193 4.07 5.82 -4.17
C LEU A 193 3.64 7.11 -3.49
N HIS A 194 4.36 8.19 -3.74
CA HIS A 194 4.17 9.48 -3.10
C HIS A 194 3.84 10.55 -4.13
N VAL A 195 2.96 11.46 -3.74
CA VAL A 195 2.68 12.70 -4.44
C VAL A 195 2.96 13.84 -3.47
N VAL A 196 3.87 14.74 -3.85
CA VAL A 196 4.29 15.87 -3.02
C VAL A 196 4.05 17.17 -3.78
N GLN A 197 3.45 18.15 -3.12
CA GLN A 197 3.44 19.53 -3.60
C GLN A 197 4.43 20.35 -2.77
N MET A 198 5.48 20.82 -3.42
CA MET A 198 6.47 21.73 -2.86
C MET A 198 6.08 23.18 -3.17
N VAL A 199 6.21 24.05 -2.18
CA VAL A 199 6.02 25.51 -2.34
C VAL A 199 7.20 26.28 -1.76
N LYS A 200 7.60 27.38 -2.41
CA LYS A 200 8.72 28.22 -1.99
C LYS A 200 8.23 29.49 -1.30
N GLU A 201 8.58 29.69 -0.03
CA GLU A 201 8.25 30.88 0.75
C GLU A 201 9.50 31.45 1.41
N ASN A 202 9.71 32.76 1.29
CA ASN A 202 10.90 33.44 1.85
C ASN A 202 12.23 32.79 1.45
N GLY A 203 12.28 32.22 0.24
CA GLY A 203 13.46 31.53 -0.30
C GLY A 203 13.62 30.06 0.11
N GLN A 204 12.75 29.54 0.98
CA GLN A 204 12.80 28.15 1.46
C GLN A 204 11.69 27.31 0.82
N TRP A 205 12.01 26.08 0.41
CA TRP A 205 11.02 25.11 -0.03
C TRP A 205 10.34 24.46 1.18
N LEU A 206 9.04 24.21 1.09
CA LEU A 206 8.20 23.59 2.10
C LEU A 206 7.23 22.59 1.44
N MET A 207 6.91 21.49 2.11
CA MET A 207 5.84 20.59 1.73
C MET A 207 4.48 21.22 2.07
N ARG A 208 3.70 21.53 1.03
CA ARG A 208 2.30 21.94 1.18
C ARG A 208 1.34 20.76 1.18
N LEU A 209 1.69 19.68 0.48
CA LEU A 209 0.92 18.45 0.43
C LEU A 209 1.88 17.27 0.35
N HIS A 210 1.59 16.22 1.09
CA HIS A 210 2.27 14.93 0.97
C HIS A 210 1.24 13.80 1.09
N TRP A 211 0.96 13.15 -0.02
CA TRP A 211 0.01 12.05 -0.08
C TRP A 211 0.73 10.76 -0.46
N TYR A 212 0.46 9.69 0.28
CA TYR A 212 0.92 8.33 0.01
C TYR A 212 0.10 7.35 0.84
N VAL A 213 -0.02 6.09 0.40
CA VAL A 213 -0.55 5.02 1.25
C VAL A 213 0.63 4.52 2.11
N ASP A 214 0.48 4.55 3.43
CA ASP A 214 1.60 4.29 4.35
C ASP A 214 1.72 2.79 4.64
N PRO A 215 2.86 2.16 4.30
CA PRO A 215 3.10 0.76 4.61
C PRO A 215 3.14 0.49 6.11
N LEU A 216 3.42 1.48 6.97
CA LEU A 216 3.43 1.33 8.43
C LEU A 216 2.06 1.57 9.08
N GLY A 217 1.03 2.00 8.34
CA GLY A 217 -0.30 2.28 8.91
C GLY A 217 -1.33 2.70 7.86
N GLN A 218 -2.38 1.90 7.67
CA GLN A 218 -3.39 2.14 6.62
C GLN A 218 -4.44 3.20 7.00
N GLY A 219 -4.45 3.72 8.24
CA GLY A 219 -5.55 4.58 8.72
C GLY A 219 -5.20 5.52 9.86
N SER A 220 -3.97 6.05 9.92
CA SER A 220 -3.45 6.81 11.06
C SER A 220 -4.14 8.17 11.29
N TYR A 221 -5.38 8.14 11.80
CA TYR A 221 -6.03 9.24 12.53
C TYR A 221 -6.24 8.90 14.01
N SER A 222 -5.85 7.70 14.47
CA SER A 222 -5.95 7.34 15.90
C SER A 222 -4.57 7.02 16.50
N PRO A 223 -4.13 7.81 17.51
CA PRO A 223 -2.75 7.89 17.96
C PRO A 223 -2.41 6.74 18.91
N ALA A 224 -1.87 5.62 18.44
CA ALA A 224 -1.27 4.57 19.30
C ALA A 224 -2.21 3.84 20.31
N GLU A 225 -3.37 4.41 20.69
CA GLU A 225 -4.41 3.84 21.56
C GLU A 225 -5.06 2.59 20.98
N GLY A 226 -4.83 2.36 19.68
CA GLY A 226 -5.27 1.20 18.94
C GLY A 226 -4.27 0.04 18.92
N ILE A 227 -3.03 0.13 19.39
CA ILE A 227 -2.11 -1.01 19.25
C ILE A 227 -2.50 -2.12 20.24
N ALA A 228 -2.68 -3.33 19.74
CA ALA A 228 -2.91 -4.48 20.60
C ALA A 228 -1.65 -4.74 21.45
N GLY A 229 -1.89 -4.88 22.77
CA GLY A 229 -0.89 -4.78 23.85
C GLY A 229 0.28 -5.78 23.81
N PRO A 230 0.99 -5.95 24.94
CA PRO A 230 2.35 -6.45 24.88
C PRO A 230 2.37 -7.92 24.46
N LEU A 231 3.34 -8.27 23.63
CA LEU A 231 3.50 -9.63 23.14
C LEU A 231 4.45 -10.43 24.03
N ASN A 232 3.93 -11.48 24.68
CA ASN A 232 4.75 -12.49 25.33
C ASN A 232 5.22 -13.51 24.29
N ILE A 233 6.29 -13.21 23.56
CA ILE A 233 6.88 -14.19 22.62
C ILE A 233 7.58 -15.27 23.43
N THR A 234 7.00 -16.47 23.45
CA THR A 234 7.75 -17.67 23.85
C THR A 234 8.56 -18.10 22.63
N PRO A 235 9.90 -18.17 22.70
CA PRO A 235 10.70 -18.53 21.53
C PRO A 235 10.25 -19.88 20.97
N ALA A 236 9.71 -19.88 19.75
CA ALA A 236 9.77 -21.07 18.93
C ALA A 236 11.17 -21.10 18.34
N GLU A 237 11.95 -22.16 18.54
CA GLU A 237 13.18 -22.34 17.77
C GLU A 237 12.78 -22.47 16.28
N GLY A 238 12.88 -21.36 15.55
CA GLY A 238 12.47 -21.23 14.17
C GLY A 238 13.63 -20.70 13.34
N ARG A 239 13.96 -21.40 12.25
CA ARG A 239 15.02 -21.03 11.33
C ARG A 239 14.57 -19.85 10.47
N ILE A 240 15.40 -18.81 10.43
CA ILE A 240 15.41 -17.83 9.35
C ILE A 240 15.71 -18.62 8.05
N PRO A 241 14.90 -18.56 6.98
CA PRO A 241 15.46 -18.75 5.66
C PRO A 241 16.41 -17.57 5.47
N ALA A 242 17.70 -17.78 5.66
CA ALA A 242 18.70 -16.75 5.41
C ALA A 242 18.46 -16.17 4.02
N GLU A 243 18.76 -14.89 3.82
CA GLU A 243 18.67 -14.21 2.53
C GLU A 243 19.15 -15.14 1.38
N GLY A 244 18.21 -15.70 0.60
CA GLY A 244 18.51 -16.59 -0.52
C GLY A 244 18.62 -18.11 -0.26
N GLU A 245 18.33 -18.63 0.93
CA GLU A 245 18.26 -20.08 1.16
C GLU A 245 16.88 -20.64 0.82
N SER A 246 16.78 -21.32 -0.32
CA SER A 246 15.74 -22.31 -0.55
C SER A 246 15.94 -23.47 0.42
N SER A 247 14.87 -23.97 1.04
CA SER A 247 14.82 -25.27 1.71
C SER A 247 15.21 -26.38 0.72
N GLY A 248 16.51 -26.61 0.57
CA GLY A 248 17.08 -27.67 -0.24
C GLY A 248 16.84 -29.03 0.41
N GLY A 249 15.62 -29.53 0.32
CA GLY A 249 15.35 -30.95 0.42
C GLY A 249 15.79 -31.62 -0.89
N HIS A 250 16.99 -32.20 -0.90
CA HIS A 250 17.41 -33.08 -1.99
C HIS A 250 16.44 -34.27 -2.11
N ALA A 251 15.61 -34.27 -3.16
CA ALA A 251 15.04 -35.49 -3.71
C ALA A 251 15.78 -35.80 -5.01
N GLU A 252 16.74 -36.73 -4.94
CA GLU A 252 17.41 -37.26 -6.11
C GLU A 252 16.44 -38.01 -7.03
N GLY A 253 16.81 -38.06 -8.32
CA GLY A 253 15.95 -38.44 -9.43
C GLY A 253 15.25 -39.80 -9.33
N GLY A 254 13.98 -39.79 -9.72
CA GLY A 254 13.21 -40.96 -10.12
C GLY A 254 12.27 -40.59 -11.26
N SER A 255 12.36 -41.30 -12.39
CA SER A 255 11.46 -41.16 -13.56
C SER A 255 9.99 -41.46 -13.20
N PRO A 256 9.02 -40.95 -13.99
CA PRO A 256 7.62 -40.87 -13.57
C PRO A 256 6.94 -42.24 -13.68
N ALA A 257 6.40 -42.73 -12.57
CA ALA A 257 5.47 -43.85 -12.56
C ALA A 257 4.06 -43.35 -12.25
N GLU A 258 3.12 -43.80 -13.07
CA GLU A 258 1.70 -43.46 -13.08
C GLU A 258 1.00 -43.71 -11.74
N GLY A 259 0.27 -42.71 -11.28
CA GLY A 259 -0.55 -42.73 -10.08
C GLY A 259 -0.66 -41.31 -9.52
N ARG A 260 -1.63 -40.51 -10.00
CA ARG A 260 -1.85 -39.15 -9.50
C ARG A 260 -2.28 -39.21 -8.03
N THR A 261 -1.32 -39.07 -7.13
CA THR A 261 -1.55 -38.40 -5.85
C THR A 261 -2.04 -36.97 -6.16
N PRO A 262 -2.96 -36.40 -5.38
CA PRO A 262 -3.25 -34.96 -5.46
C PRO A 262 -1.91 -34.21 -5.39
N ALA A 263 -1.69 -33.25 -6.30
CA ALA A 263 -0.48 -32.45 -6.26
C ALA A 263 -0.55 -31.57 -5.02
N GLU A 264 0.26 -31.89 -4.02
CA GLU A 264 0.42 -31.10 -2.79
C GLU A 264 0.86 -29.67 -3.14
N PHE A 265 0.34 -28.68 -2.41
CA PHE A 265 0.71 -27.27 -2.60
C PHE A 265 2.23 -27.04 -2.46
N ASP A 266 2.86 -26.50 -3.51
CA ASP A 266 4.29 -26.19 -3.54
C ASP A 266 4.56 -24.85 -2.82
N ARG A 267 4.76 -24.93 -1.50
CA ARG A 267 5.07 -23.79 -0.63
C ARG A 267 6.36 -23.09 -1.03
N ASP A 268 7.36 -23.81 -1.54
CA ASP A 268 8.65 -23.25 -1.94
C ASP A 268 8.50 -22.41 -3.22
N ALA A 269 7.72 -22.88 -4.18
CA ALA A 269 7.39 -22.11 -5.39
C ALA A 269 6.56 -20.87 -5.06
N ALA A 270 5.56 -21.01 -4.17
CA ALA A 270 4.77 -19.88 -3.69
C ALA A 270 5.65 -18.82 -3.01
N LEU A 271 6.54 -19.24 -2.10
CA LEU A 271 7.46 -18.34 -1.40
C LEU A 271 8.41 -17.63 -2.37
N LYS A 272 9.05 -18.37 -3.29
CA LYS A 272 9.94 -17.79 -4.31
C LYS A 272 9.22 -16.76 -5.16
N TYR A 273 7.97 -17.03 -5.54
CA TYR A 273 7.15 -16.08 -6.29
C TYR A 273 6.84 -14.83 -5.47
N ALA A 274 6.43 -15.00 -4.21
CA ALA A 274 6.08 -13.89 -3.32
C ALA A 274 7.25 -12.94 -3.10
N ILE A 275 8.46 -13.47 -2.83
CA ILE A 275 9.67 -12.65 -2.70
C ILE A 275 9.97 -11.93 -4.01
N LYS A 276 10.08 -12.70 -5.11
CA LYS A 276 10.48 -12.19 -6.43
C LYS A 276 9.58 -11.06 -6.91
N TYR A 277 8.27 -11.17 -6.76
CA TYR A 277 7.32 -10.21 -7.34
C TYR A 277 6.69 -9.26 -6.33
N SER A 278 7.23 -9.17 -5.11
CA SER A 278 6.76 -8.24 -4.08
C SER A 278 6.90 -6.76 -4.49
N GLY A 279 7.85 -6.39 -5.35
CA GLY A 279 8.12 -5.00 -5.71
C GLY A 279 9.01 -4.23 -4.73
N VAL A 280 9.34 -4.84 -3.57
CA VAL A 280 10.17 -4.27 -2.50
C VAL A 280 11.66 -4.45 -2.80
N ARG A 281 12.17 -3.70 -3.78
CA ARG A 281 13.52 -3.85 -4.37
C ARG A 281 14.69 -3.41 -3.49
N VAL A 282 14.53 -3.43 -2.16
CA VAL A 282 15.61 -3.25 -1.19
C VAL A 282 16.28 -4.59 -0.82
N PHE A 283 15.68 -5.72 -1.24
CA PHE A 283 16.18 -7.07 -0.99
C PHE A 283 16.69 -7.74 -2.27
N PRO A 284 17.69 -8.64 -2.18
CA PRO A 284 18.23 -9.35 -3.32
C PRO A 284 17.18 -10.27 -3.96
N GLY A 285 17.21 -10.38 -5.29
CA GLY A 285 16.30 -11.26 -6.03
C GLY A 285 14.86 -10.74 -6.17
N VAL A 286 14.54 -9.57 -5.61
CA VAL A 286 13.24 -8.91 -5.79
C VAL A 286 13.21 -8.13 -7.10
N GLU A 287 12.18 -8.39 -7.91
CA GLU A 287 11.88 -7.72 -9.16
C GLU A 287 10.68 -6.75 -9.00
N ARG A 288 10.40 -6.00 -10.07
CA ARG A 288 9.10 -5.30 -10.21
C ARG A 288 7.99 -6.33 -10.39
N TYR A 289 6.74 -5.90 -10.30
CA TYR A 289 5.59 -6.79 -10.46
C TYR A 289 5.65 -7.62 -11.74
N ASN A 290 5.08 -8.82 -11.68
CA ASN A 290 5.02 -9.71 -12.82
C ASN A 290 4.19 -9.10 -13.95
N ARG A 291 4.85 -8.82 -15.08
CA ARG A 291 4.25 -8.18 -16.27
C ARG A 291 3.22 -9.04 -16.98
N ALA A 292 3.14 -10.34 -16.67
CA ALA A 292 2.08 -11.21 -17.16
C ALA A 292 0.70 -10.87 -16.56
N TYR A 293 0.69 -10.18 -15.41
CA TYR A 293 -0.52 -9.81 -14.70
C TYR A 293 -0.78 -8.31 -14.76
N ARG A 294 -2.04 -7.93 -14.84
CA ARG A 294 -2.47 -6.54 -14.73
C ARG A 294 -2.20 -6.04 -13.31
N VAL A 295 -1.79 -4.78 -13.23
CA VAL A 295 -1.62 -4.06 -11.96
C VAL A 295 -2.91 -3.34 -11.62
N TYR A 296 -3.40 -3.55 -10.39
CA TYR A 296 -4.67 -3.00 -9.91
C TYR A 296 -4.51 -1.94 -8.82
N SER A 297 -3.29 -1.45 -8.56
CA SER A 297 -2.96 -0.58 -7.41
C SER A 297 -3.84 0.69 -7.29
N PHE A 298 -4.41 1.21 -8.39
CA PHE A 298 -5.29 2.38 -8.39
C PHE A 298 -6.81 2.06 -8.47
N ALA A 299 -7.17 0.80 -8.76
CA ALA A 299 -8.56 0.37 -8.91
C ALA A 299 -9.07 -0.41 -7.68
N GLY A 300 -8.19 -0.69 -6.72
CA GLY A 300 -8.42 -1.66 -5.65
C GLY A 300 -8.17 -3.10 -6.12
N GLY A 301 -7.80 -3.98 -5.19
CA GLY A 301 -7.68 -5.42 -5.46
C GLY A 301 -6.28 -5.95 -5.81
N ASP A 302 -5.25 -5.10 -5.81
CA ASP A 302 -3.89 -5.52 -6.14
C ASP A 302 -3.32 -6.53 -5.12
N CYS A 303 -3.69 -6.41 -3.85
CA CYS A 303 -3.33 -7.36 -2.80
C CYS A 303 -3.87 -8.77 -3.09
N ALA A 304 -5.16 -8.92 -3.41
CA ALA A 304 -5.75 -10.20 -3.76
C ALA A 304 -5.21 -10.74 -5.09
N ASN A 305 -4.98 -9.87 -6.07
CA ASN A 305 -4.34 -10.26 -7.32
C ASN A 305 -2.94 -10.84 -7.10
N PHE A 306 -2.12 -10.21 -6.24
CA PHE A 306 -0.80 -10.73 -5.88
C PHE A 306 -0.87 -12.05 -5.14
N VAL A 307 -1.73 -12.17 -4.13
CA VAL A 307 -1.93 -13.43 -3.40
C VAL A 307 -2.39 -14.54 -4.35
N SER A 308 -3.31 -14.26 -5.27
CA SER A 308 -3.76 -15.24 -6.25
C SER A 308 -2.63 -15.70 -7.18
N GLN A 309 -1.74 -14.80 -7.60
CA GLN A 309 -0.56 -15.17 -8.36
C GLN A 309 0.38 -16.10 -7.55
N VAL A 310 0.58 -15.81 -6.27
CA VAL A 310 1.40 -16.64 -5.37
C VAL A 310 0.79 -18.03 -5.21
N LEU A 311 -0.52 -18.12 -5.00
CA LEU A 311 -1.23 -19.40 -4.89
C LEU A 311 -1.14 -20.22 -6.19
N ASN A 312 -1.32 -19.57 -7.35
CA ASN A 312 -1.18 -20.22 -8.65
C ASN A 312 0.27 -20.69 -8.90
N ALA A 313 1.27 -19.93 -8.46
CA ALA A 313 2.67 -20.33 -8.52
C ALA A 313 2.99 -21.52 -7.61
N GLY A 314 2.28 -21.65 -6.48
CA GLY A 314 2.32 -22.83 -5.60
C GLY A 314 1.52 -24.03 -6.11
N GLY A 315 0.98 -23.98 -7.34
CA GLY A 315 0.32 -25.11 -7.98
C GLY A 315 -1.20 -25.17 -7.79
N LEU A 316 -1.83 -24.18 -7.12
CA LEU A 316 -3.29 -24.12 -7.05
C LEU A 316 -3.87 -23.93 -8.46
N GLU A 317 -4.57 -24.93 -8.97
CA GLU A 317 -5.15 -24.91 -10.31
C GLU A 317 -6.27 -23.87 -10.44
N GLN A 318 -6.25 -23.10 -11.53
CA GLN A 318 -7.32 -22.15 -11.84
C GLN A 318 -8.62 -22.87 -12.21
N GLY A 319 -9.75 -22.37 -11.72
CA GLY A 319 -11.07 -22.97 -11.94
C GLY A 319 -12.13 -22.44 -10.97
N TYR A 320 -13.36 -22.95 -11.06
CA TYR A 320 -14.44 -22.70 -10.09
C TYR A 320 -14.68 -21.22 -9.72
N GLY A 321 -14.49 -20.31 -10.68
CA GLY A 321 -14.68 -18.86 -10.48
C GLY A 321 -13.44 -18.12 -9.97
N TRP A 322 -12.32 -18.80 -9.70
CA TRP A 322 -11.00 -18.23 -9.44
C TRP A 322 -10.07 -18.51 -10.63
N HIS A 323 -9.79 -17.50 -11.43
CA HIS A 323 -8.94 -17.63 -12.62
C HIS A 323 -8.41 -16.28 -13.10
N TYR A 324 -7.38 -16.33 -13.94
CA TYR A 324 -6.78 -15.20 -14.62
C TYR A 324 -6.61 -15.52 -16.11
N THR A 325 -7.14 -14.65 -16.97
CA THR A 325 -6.95 -14.74 -18.43
C THR A 325 -6.23 -13.50 -18.93
N SER A 326 -6.95 -12.53 -19.51
CA SER A 326 -6.46 -11.15 -19.69
C SER A 326 -6.77 -10.26 -18.47
N GLU A 327 -7.62 -10.75 -17.58
CA GLU A 327 -8.02 -10.13 -16.32
C GLU A 327 -8.32 -11.22 -15.30
N GLY A 328 -8.19 -10.88 -14.01
CA GLY A 328 -8.58 -11.78 -12.93
C GLY A 328 -10.09 -11.77 -12.70
N SER A 329 -10.66 -12.92 -12.36
CA SER A 329 -12.04 -13.04 -11.89
C SER A 329 -12.26 -12.30 -10.58
N THR A 330 -13.51 -12.13 -10.15
CA THR A 330 -13.83 -11.49 -8.86
C THR A 330 -13.10 -12.16 -7.68
N ALA A 331 -13.07 -13.49 -7.65
CA ALA A 331 -12.35 -14.24 -6.61
C ALA A 331 -10.83 -14.10 -6.74
N TRP A 332 -10.29 -13.77 -7.92
CA TRP A 332 -8.86 -13.53 -8.11
C TRP A 332 -8.42 -12.16 -7.61
N VAL A 333 -9.23 -11.11 -7.82
CA VAL A 333 -8.82 -9.71 -7.59
C VAL A 333 -9.46 -9.04 -6.39
N ARG A 334 -10.45 -9.64 -5.71
CA ARG A 334 -11.07 -9.04 -4.51
C ARG A 334 -10.75 -9.86 -3.26
N SER A 335 -10.21 -9.18 -2.24
CA SER A 335 -9.79 -9.77 -0.96
C SER A 335 -10.87 -10.69 -0.36
N GLU A 336 -12.07 -10.18 -0.17
CA GLU A 336 -13.17 -10.94 0.43
C GLU A 336 -13.55 -12.16 -0.42
N SER A 337 -13.71 -11.97 -1.73
CA SER A 337 -14.09 -13.06 -2.64
C SER A 337 -13.01 -14.15 -2.74
N LEU A 338 -11.73 -13.77 -2.66
CA LEU A 338 -10.61 -14.70 -2.59
C LEU A 338 -10.67 -15.55 -1.32
N MET A 339 -10.86 -14.93 -0.15
CA MET A 339 -10.95 -15.66 1.12
C MET A 339 -12.12 -16.64 1.13
N TRP A 340 -13.30 -16.20 0.66
CA TRP A 340 -14.45 -17.09 0.55
C TRP A 340 -14.23 -18.21 -0.46
N PHE A 341 -13.57 -17.95 -1.58
CA PHE A 341 -13.19 -19.01 -2.54
C PHE A 341 -12.29 -20.06 -1.86
N LEU A 342 -11.24 -19.65 -1.16
CA LEU A 342 -10.32 -20.57 -0.48
C LEU A 342 -11.06 -21.46 0.53
N LEU A 343 -11.93 -20.86 1.35
CA LEU A 343 -12.69 -21.58 2.37
C LEU A 343 -13.78 -22.49 1.79
N SER A 344 -14.51 -22.02 0.77
CA SER A 344 -15.64 -22.77 0.20
C SER A 344 -15.22 -23.89 -0.76
N SER A 345 -14.08 -23.72 -1.44
CA SER A 345 -13.50 -24.76 -2.30
C SER A 345 -12.77 -25.86 -1.53
N GLY A 346 -12.43 -25.62 -0.26
CA GLY A 346 -11.57 -26.50 0.54
C GLY A 346 -10.07 -26.34 0.26
N ALA A 347 -9.68 -25.40 -0.61
CA ALA A 347 -8.27 -25.08 -0.84
C ALA A 347 -7.58 -24.46 0.40
N GLY A 348 -8.36 -23.87 1.31
CA GLY A 348 -7.87 -23.38 2.59
C GLY A 348 -8.77 -23.75 3.77
N LYS A 349 -8.15 -23.92 4.93
CA LYS A 349 -8.79 -24.13 6.23
C LYS A 349 -8.62 -22.88 7.09
N LEU A 350 -9.73 -22.35 7.62
CA LEU A 350 -9.68 -21.29 8.63
C LEU A 350 -9.12 -21.86 9.94
N LEU A 351 -7.99 -21.32 10.42
CA LEU A 351 -7.43 -21.63 11.73
C LEU A 351 -7.99 -20.70 12.81
N TYR A 352 -8.23 -19.43 12.47
CA TYR A 352 -8.68 -18.42 13.42
C TYR A 352 -9.37 -17.26 12.69
N LYS A 353 -10.45 -16.74 13.30
CA LYS A 353 -11.03 -15.44 12.97
C LYS A 353 -11.25 -14.65 14.26
N GLY A 354 -10.63 -13.48 14.39
CA GLY A 354 -10.81 -12.62 15.57
C GLY A 354 -9.70 -11.59 15.74
N LYS A 355 -9.59 -11.02 16.94
CA LYS A 355 -8.62 -9.94 17.24
C LYS A 355 -7.22 -10.47 17.52
N PHE A 356 -6.23 -9.57 17.48
CA PHE A 356 -4.81 -9.88 17.74
C PHE A 356 -4.60 -10.78 18.96
N ALA A 357 -5.20 -10.43 20.11
CA ALA A 357 -5.00 -11.16 21.36
C ALA A 357 -5.32 -12.65 21.23
N GLY A 358 -6.41 -13.02 20.53
CA GLY A 358 -6.74 -14.42 20.33
C GLY A 358 -5.87 -15.13 19.29
N ALA A 359 -5.35 -14.38 18.30
CA ALA A 359 -4.43 -14.93 17.29
C ALA A 359 -3.09 -15.37 17.89
N VAL A 360 -2.65 -14.72 18.97
CA VAL A 360 -1.36 -14.99 19.65
C VAL A 360 -1.50 -15.79 20.96
N THR A 361 -2.72 -15.95 21.48
CA THR A 361 -2.95 -16.68 22.74
C THR A 361 -2.87 -18.20 22.53
N PRO A 362 -2.02 -18.91 23.30
CA PRO A 362 -1.98 -20.37 23.29
C PRO A 362 -3.35 -21.02 23.54
N THR A 363 -3.64 -22.08 22.79
CA THR A 363 -4.79 -22.96 22.98
C THR A 363 -4.34 -24.42 23.01
N GLU A 364 -5.25 -25.35 23.33
CA GLU A 364 -4.94 -26.79 23.25
C GLU A 364 -4.55 -27.23 21.83
N GLU A 365 -5.20 -26.68 20.79
CA GLU A 365 -4.88 -26.96 19.38
C GLU A 365 -3.61 -26.24 18.92
N PHE A 366 -3.38 -25.02 19.43
CA PHE A 366 -2.26 -24.16 19.02
C PHE A 366 -1.46 -23.70 20.26
N PRO A 367 -0.48 -24.50 20.74
CA PRO A 367 0.28 -24.18 21.96
C PRO A 367 1.10 -22.88 21.91
N LEU A 368 1.32 -22.33 20.71
CA LEU A 368 2.04 -21.08 20.48
C LEU A 368 1.12 -19.98 19.90
N GLY A 369 -0.19 -20.18 19.97
CA GLY A 369 -1.20 -19.33 19.35
C GLY A 369 -1.48 -19.71 17.89
N PRO A 370 -2.73 -19.50 17.40
CA PRO A 370 -3.11 -19.85 16.03
C PRO A 370 -2.20 -19.29 14.93
N VAL A 371 -1.70 -18.06 15.10
CA VAL A 371 -0.84 -17.41 14.10
C VAL A 371 0.49 -18.12 13.92
N ALA A 372 1.04 -18.72 14.98
CA ALA A 372 2.30 -19.44 14.91
C ALA A 372 2.22 -20.72 14.07
N ALA A 373 1.02 -21.24 13.80
CA ALA A 373 0.80 -22.41 12.95
C ALA A 373 0.80 -22.12 11.45
N LEU A 374 0.91 -20.84 11.06
CA LEU A 374 1.02 -20.43 9.67
C LEU A 374 2.42 -20.70 9.11
N GLU A 375 2.45 -21.07 7.83
CA GLU A 375 3.63 -21.41 7.05
C GLU A 375 3.69 -20.59 5.76
N PRO A 376 4.87 -20.47 5.10
CA PRO A 376 4.96 -19.79 3.81
C PRO A 376 3.91 -20.25 2.81
N GLY A 377 3.22 -19.28 2.19
CA GLY A 377 2.09 -19.54 1.28
C GLY A 377 0.71 -19.54 1.96
N ASP A 378 0.63 -19.60 3.30
CA ASP A 378 -0.64 -19.39 4.03
C ASP A 378 -1.08 -17.92 3.97
N ILE A 379 -2.37 -17.66 4.15
CA ILE A 379 -2.97 -16.33 3.90
C ILE A 379 -3.47 -15.70 5.20
N ILE A 380 -3.22 -14.40 5.35
CA ILE A 380 -3.81 -13.57 6.40
C ILE A 380 -4.73 -12.54 5.74
N GLY A 381 -6.00 -12.55 6.14
CA GLY A 381 -6.96 -11.49 5.79
C GLY A 381 -7.12 -10.49 6.92
N TYR A 382 -7.31 -9.22 6.56
CA TYR A 382 -7.46 -8.10 7.50
C TYR A 382 -8.84 -7.45 7.27
N GLU A 383 -9.72 -7.64 8.24
CA GLU A 383 -11.07 -7.10 8.28
C GLU A 383 -11.12 -5.88 9.20
N ASP A 384 -11.65 -4.78 8.68
CA ASP A 384 -11.94 -3.55 9.43
C ASP A 384 -13.38 -3.13 9.10
N GLY A 385 -14.12 -2.61 10.08
CA GLY A 385 -15.53 -2.24 9.89
C GLY A 385 -16.47 -3.36 9.42
N GLY A 386 -16.06 -4.63 9.49
CA GLY A 386 -16.80 -5.78 8.95
C GLY A 386 -16.51 -6.11 7.48
N GLU A 387 -15.63 -5.35 6.82
CA GLU A 387 -15.21 -5.56 5.44
C GLU A 387 -13.76 -6.03 5.37
N LEU A 388 -13.47 -7.01 4.52
CA LEU A 388 -12.11 -7.50 4.32
C LEU A 388 -11.34 -6.59 3.36
N HIS A 389 -10.62 -5.61 3.90
CA HIS A 389 -9.91 -4.60 3.12
C HIS A 389 -8.62 -5.14 2.48
N HIS A 390 -7.92 -6.04 3.17
CA HIS A 390 -6.59 -6.48 2.75
C HIS A 390 -6.36 -7.97 2.92
N VAL A 391 -5.47 -8.51 2.11
CA VAL A 391 -4.95 -9.88 2.23
C VAL A 391 -3.45 -9.87 1.98
N ALA A 392 -2.73 -10.72 2.71
CA ALA A 392 -1.30 -10.91 2.55
C ALA A 392 -0.96 -12.40 2.60
N VAL A 393 0.16 -12.75 1.97
CA VAL A 393 0.72 -14.10 2.03
C VAL A 393 1.81 -14.16 3.09
N VAL A 394 1.85 -15.23 3.88
CA VAL A 394 2.94 -15.51 4.80
C VAL A 394 4.18 -15.86 4.00
N VAL A 395 5.30 -15.21 4.32
CA VAL A 395 6.59 -15.41 3.62
C VAL A 395 7.69 -15.93 4.54
N GLY A 396 7.38 -16.11 5.83
CA GLY A 396 8.33 -16.67 6.78
C GLY A 396 8.07 -16.21 8.20
N LYS A 397 9.09 -16.36 9.03
CA LYS A 397 9.10 -15.92 10.42
C LYS A 397 10.42 -15.23 10.73
N ASP A 398 10.39 -14.30 11.67
CA ASP A 398 11.58 -13.66 12.21
C ASP A 398 12.38 -14.64 13.13
N PRO A 399 13.53 -14.23 13.69
CA PRO A 399 14.36 -15.07 14.55
C PRO A 399 13.73 -15.57 15.86
N LYS A 400 12.56 -15.05 16.26
CA LYS A 400 11.80 -15.53 17.44
C LYS A 400 10.48 -16.21 17.05
N GLY A 401 10.28 -16.46 15.75
CA GLY A 401 9.09 -17.13 15.24
C GLY A 401 7.91 -16.21 14.94
N TYR A 402 8.10 -14.88 14.98
CA TYR A 402 7.07 -13.91 14.67
C TYR A 402 6.75 -13.93 13.17
N VAL A 403 5.47 -14.06 12.81
CA VAL A 403 5.05 -14.26 11.42
C VAL A 403 5.32 -13.00 10.58
N THR A 404 5.84 -13.22 9.38
CA THR A 404 6.11 -12.16 8.40
C THR A 404 5.34 -12.39 7.10
N ILE A 405 4.98 -11.29 6.44
CA ILE A 405 4.12 -11.31 5.26
C ILE A 405 4.75 -10.60 4.05
N GLY A 406 4.21 -10.94 2.89
CA GLY A 406 4.34 -10.22 1.64
C GLY A 406 2.97 -9.78 1.13
N SER A 407 2.87 -8.55 0.62
CA SER A 407 1.62 -8.05 0.00
C SER A 407 1.88 -6.91 -1.00
N HIS A 408 0.95 -6.70 -1.93
CA HIS A 408 0.84 -5.46 -2.72
C HIS A 408 -0.12 -4.47 -2.06
N THR A 409 -0.15 -3.21 -2.53
CA THR A 409 -0.91 -2.08 -1.93
C THR A 409 -0.19 -1.51 -0.70
N SER A 410 0.75 -0.59 -0.96
CA SER A 410 1.89 -0.24 -0.07
C SER A 410 2.78 -1.43 0.17
N ASP A 411 3.42 -1.90 -0.92
CA ASP A 411 4.04 -3.21 -1.00
C ASP A 411 4.89 -3.52 0.22
N ARG A 412 4.76 -4.73 0.72
CA ARG A 412 5.40 -5.18 1.96
C ARG A 412 6.14 -6.48 1.69
N LEU A 413 7.33 -6.63 2.27
CA LEU A 413 8.08 -7.89 2.24
C LEU A 413 8.80 -8.10 3.59
N PHE A 414 8.73 -9.35 4.07
CA PHE A 414 9.17 -9.75 5.41
C PHE A 414 8.56 -8.91 6.54
N PHE A 415 7.43 -8.28 6.26
CA PHE A 415 6.79 -7.32 7.14
C PHE A 415 6.16 -8.06 8.32
N PRO A 416 6.29 -7.58 9.56
CA PRO A 416 5.54 -8.14 10.68
C PRO A 416 4.04 -8.13 10.38
N TRP A 417 3.38 -9.26 10.57
CA TRP A 417 2.01 -9.49 10.09
C TRP A 417 0.96 -8.49 10.61
N ASP A 418 1.15 -7.98 11.83
CA ASP A 418 0.24 -7.04 12.48
C ASP A 418 0.63 -5.57 12.29
N LEU A 419 1.83 -5.28 11.76
CA LEU A 419 2.30 -3.91 11.61
C LEU A 419 1.47 -3.15 10.57
N GLY A 420 0.96 -1.99 10.98
CA GLY A 420 0.03 -1.15 10.23
C GLY A 420 -1.45 -1.47 10.45
N TRP A 421 -1.75 -2.31 11.43
CA TRP A 421 -3.10 -2.66 11.89
C TRP A 421 -3.28 -2.33 13.37
N ASP A 422 -4.52 -2.35 13.85
CA ASP A 422 -4.88 -1.96 15.21
C ASP A 422 -5.70 -3.04 15.94
N LYS A 423 -6.14 -2.72 17.16
CA LYS A 423 -6.90 -3.57 18.08
C LYS A 423 -8.30 -3.86 17.57
N ASP A 424 -8.80 -3.05 16.63
CA ASP A 424 -10.11 -3.20 16.03
C ASP A 424 -10.04 -4.03 14.74
N THR A 425 -8.84 -4.34 14.25
CA THR A 425 -8.64 -5.27 13.15
C THR A 425 -9.03 -6.71 13.53
N VAL A 426 -9.82 -7.34 12.67
CA VAL A 426 -10.18 -8.77 12.75
C VAL A 426 -9.33 -9.53 11.73
N PHE A 427 -8.53 -10.47 12.21
CA PHE A 427 -7.63 -11.27 11.40
C PHE A 427 -8.28 -12.60 11.02
N TRP A 428 -8.12 -12.98 9.77
CA TRP A 428 -8.51 -14.29 9.24
C TRP A 428 -7.26 -15.07 8.89
N LEU A 429 -6.95 -16.09 9.69
CA LEU A 429 -5.75 -16.92 9.49
C LEU A 429 -6.16 -18.17 8.72
N VAL A 430 -5.75 -18.26 7.45
CA VAL A 430 -6.15 -19.34 6.55
C VAL A 430 -4.93 -20.16 6.15
N LYS A 431 -4.94 -21.43 6.54
CA LYS A 431 -3.93 -22.41 6.14
C LYS A 431 -4.29 -23.00 4.79
N ILE A 432 -3.37 -22.97 3.84
CA ILE A 432 -3.58 -23.63 2.54
C ILE A 432 -3.38 -25.14 2.71
N THR A 433 -4.37 -25.91 2.26
CA THR A 433 -4.47 -27.37 2.47
C THR A 433 -4.57 -28.16 1.16
N TYR A 434 -4.32 -27.49 0.04
CA TYR A 434 -4.45 -28.03 -1.33
C TYR A 434 -3.57 -29.27 -1.57
#